data_AF-A0A7X5IDT8-F1
#
_entry.id   AF-A0A7X5IDT8-F1
#
_cell.length_a   1.000
_cell.length_b   1.000
_cell.length_c   1.000
_cell.angle_alpha   90.00
_cell.angle_beta   90.00
_cell.angle_gamma   90.00
#
_symmetry.space_group_name_H-M   'P 1'
#
loop_
_entity.id
_entity.type
_entity.pdbx_description
1 polymer ?
#
loop_
_entity_poly.entity_id
_entity_poly.type
_entity_poly.pdbx_seq_one_letter_code
_entity_poly.pdbx_strand_id
1 'polypeptide(L)'
;MSLPKLTTKSMFILTSILLIAGQILNAICPHHLFHVNQIMLLTMLLLEYMVIKQITADTKKLKESITESQVLHAFTTKVEKHSHHRIISFVLVAFFISTMFAVGCLEPTLTGIYGGILGAVIFYIGIQAYIHYLSLLHFSSDLKNIPINDYSFYYPALTKWMRELSKEFQFIEKWFVALGFLYITIYAINIPQGTLTTTGLTQNLFLTSWIGIFVLFILAVPFLFNIRKNSLKTVVCGCKANSIHQLETKLTAAPDDRYAFLIKSVSSTENYPL
;
A
#
# COMPACT_ATOMS: atom_id res chain seq x y z
N MET A 1 -5.84 -9.92 -2.38
CA MET A 1 -7.02 -9.03 -2.37
C MET A 1 -7.97 -9.47 -3.47
N SER A 2 -9.23 -9.85 -3.18
CA SER A 2 -10.20 -10.24 -4.22
C SER A 2 -11.27 -9.16 -4.36
N LEU A 3 -11.01 -8.12 -5.16
CA LEU A 3 -12.11 -7.27 -5.62
C LEU A 3 -12.99 -8.08 -6.57
N PRO A 4 -14.31 -7.84 -6.60
CA PRO A 4 -15.14 -8.33 -7.69
C PRO A 4 -14.53 -7.89 -9.02
N LYS A 5 -14.63 -8.72 -10.07
CA LYS A 5 -14.13 -8.43 -11.42
C LYS A 5 -14.91 -7.26 -12.05
N LEU A 6 -14.74 -6.06 -11.50
CA LEU A 6 -15.24 -4.82 -12.05
C LEU A 6 -14.38 -4.51 -13.28
N THR A 7 -15.02 -4.29 -14.41
CA THR A 7 -14.35 -3.80 -15.62
C THR A 7 -14.24 -2.28 -15.56
N THR A 8 -13.31 -1.68 -16.30
CA THR A 8 -13.20 -0.21 -16.40
C THR A 8 -14.53 0.42 -16.86
N LYS A 9 -15.26 -0.25 -17.76
CA LYS A 9 -16.60 0.16 -18.20
C LYS A 9 -17.61 0.14 -17.05
N SER A 10 -17.59 -0.91 -16.23
CA SER A 10 -18.47 -1.02 -15.05
C SER A 10 -18.19 0.07 -14.01
N MET A 11 -16.91 0.44 -13.81
CA MET A 11 -16.56 1.51 -12.88
C MET A 11 -16.98 2.88 -13.38
N PHE A 12 -16.87 3.13 -14.68
CA PHE A 12 -17.38 4.37 -15.27
C PHE A 12 -18.90 4.48 -15.09
N ILE A 13 -19.64 3.40 -15.38
CA ILE A 13 -21.09 3.35 -15.18
C ILE A 13 -21.44 3.58 -13.70
N LEU A 14 -20.77 2.89 -12.78
CA LEU A 14 -21.00 3.04 -11.34
C LEU A 14 -20.74 4.48 -10.88
N THR A 15 -19.64 5.09 -11.33
CA THR A 15 -19.29 6.48 -10.99
C THR A 15 -20.34 7.46 -11.50
N SER A 16 -20.85 7.25 -12.72
CA SER A 16 -21.95 8.06 -13.28
C SER A 16 -23.25 7.90 -12.51
N ILE A 17 -23.60 6.67 -12.10
CA ILE A 17 -24.79 6.40 -11.28
C ILE A 17 -24.65 7.10 -9.92
N LEU A 18 -23.49 6.98 -9.28
CA LEU A 18 -23.21 7.63 -8.00
C LEU A 18 -23.26 9.16 -8.14
N LEU A 19 -22.76 9.71 -9.24
CA LEU A 19 -22.84 11.15 -9.53
C LEU A 19 -24.30 11.61 -9.59
N ILE A 20 -25.13 10.96 -10.40
CA ILE A 20 -26.56 11.30 -10.57
C ILE A 20 -27.31 11.13 -9.26
N ALA A 21 -27.12 10.01 -8.55
CA ALA A 21 -27.77 9.75 -7.27
C ALA A 21 -27.43 10.84 -6.24
N GLY A 22 -26.15 11.23 -6.15
CA GLY A 22 -25.75 12.31 -5.25
C GLY A 22 -26.37 13.67 -5.65
N GLN A 23 -26.46 13.99 -6.94
CA GLN A 23 -27.11 15.24 -7.38
C GLN A 23 -28.60 15.29 -7.00
N ILE A 24 -29.31 14.16 -7.15
CA ILE A 24 -30.71 14.04 -6.71
C ILE A 24 -30.81 14.22 -5.20
N LEU A 25 -29.93 13.59 -4.42
CA LEU A 25 -29.92 13.72 -2.96
C LEU A 25 -29.63 15.15 -2.51
N ASN A 26 -28.69 15.85 -3.15
CA ASN A 26 -28.38 17.23 -2.83
C ASN A 26 -29.53 18.20 -3.18
N ALA A 27 -30.35 17.88 -4.19
CA ALA A 27 -31.55 18.65 -4.48
C ALA A 27 -32.62 18.50 -3.37
N ILE A 28 -32.66 17.36 -2.69
CA ILE A 28 -33.62 17.07 -1.60
C ILE A 28 -33.08 17.57 -0.25
N CYS A 29 -31.82 17.30 0.05
CA CYS A 29 -31.13 17.68 1.28
C CYS A 29 -29.81 18.40 0.90
N PRO A 30 -29.86 19.73 0.69
CA PRO A 30 -28.68 20.50 0.33
C PRO A 30 -27.61 20.38 1.40
N HIS A 31 -26.37 20.12 0.96
CA HIS A 31 -25.22 20.03 1.85
C HIS A 31 -24.16 21.07 1.48
N HIS A 32 -23.55 21.66 2.50
CA HIS A 32 -22.47 22.63 2.30
C HIS A 32 -21.29 21.95 1.58
N LEU A 33 -20.72 22.61 0.56
CA LEU A 33 -19.63 22.10 -0.26
C LEU A 33 -19.88 20.74 -0.95
N PHE A 34 -21.16 20.36 -1.13
CA PHE A 34 -21.54 19.07 -1.71
C PHE A 34 -20.79 18.73 -3.01
N HIS A 35 -20.76 19.66 -3.97
CA HIS A 35 -20.10 19.43 -5.26
C HIS A 35 -18.59 19.17 -5.13
N VAL A 36 -17.92 19.86 -4.20
CA VAL A 36 -16.50 19.65 -3.92
C VAL A 36 -16.29 18.25 -3.34
N ASN A 37 -17.06 17.89 -2.32
CA ASN A 37 -17.00 16.57 -1.69
C ASN A 37 -17.30 15.45 -2.68
N GLN A 38 -18.32 15.62 -3.52
CA GLN A 38 -18.71 14.61 -4.50
C GLN A 38 -17.62 14.40 -5.57
N ILE A 39 -17.06 15.48 -6.12
CA ILE A 39 -15.98 15.39 -7.11
C ILE A 39 -14.74 14.73 -6.50
N MET A 40 -14.36 15.13 -5.28
CA MET A 40 -13.21 14.54 -4.59
C MET A 40 -13.41 13.05 -4.33
N LEU A 41 -14.54 12.65 -3.74
CA LEU A 41 -14.81 11.24 -3.42
C LEU A 41 -14.86 10.37 -4.68
N LEU A 42 -15.51 10.83 -5.75
CA LEU A 42 -15.55 10.07 -7.00
C LEU A 42 -14.17 9.98 -7.67
N THR A 43 -13.37 11.04 -7.59
CA THR A 43 -11.99 11.03 -8.08
C THR A 43 -11.14 10.03 -7.29
N MET A 44 -11.26 10.03 -5.97
CA MET A 44 -10.57 9.08 -5.10
C MET A 44 -10.99 7.64 -5.41
N LEU A 45 -12.29 7.37 -5.57
CA LEU A 45 -12.79 6.04 -5.92
C LEU A 45 -12.20 5.51 -7.23
N LEU A 46 -12.16 6.34 -8.28
CA LEU A 46 -11.60 5.97 -9.58
C LEU A 46 -10.10 5.69 -9.47
N LEU A 47 -9.38 6.56 -8.76
CA LEU A 47 -7.94 6.48 -8.58
C LEU A 47 -7.56 5.23 -7.76
N GLU A 48 -8.25 4.96 -6.66
CA GLU A 48 -8.06 3.73 -5.88
C GLU A 48 -8.35 2.48 -6.70
N TYR A 49 -9.42 2.46 -7.48
CA TYR A 49 -9.72 1.33 -8.35
C TYR A 49 -8.56 1.07 -9.35
N MET A 50 -8.01 2.12 -9.97
CA MET A 50 -6.87 1.99 -10.87
C MET A 50 -5.63 1.45 -10.14
N VAL A 51 -5.35 1.97 -8.95
CA VAL A 51 -4.21 1.56 -8.12
C VAL A 51 -4.34 0.08 -7.72
N ILE A 52 -5.50 -0.35 -7.22
CA ILE A 52 -5.75 -1.73 -6.84
C ILE A 52 -5.64 -2.69 -8.03
N LYS A 53 -6.17 -2.29 -9.18
CA LYS A 53 -6.05 -3.09 -10.40
C LYS A 53 -4.59 -3.32 -10.78
N GLN A 54 -3.76 -2.29 -10.68
CA GLN A 54 -2.33 -2.37 -10.95
C GLN A 54 -1.60 -3.21 -9.90
N ILE A 55 -1.86 -2.99 -8.60
CA ILE A 55 -1.30 -3.82 -7.51
C ILE A 55 -1.61 -5.30 -7.77
N THR A 56 -2.86 -5.64 -8.10
CA THR A 56 -3.25 -7.03 -8.38
C THR A 56 -2.47 -7.63 -9.54
N ALA A 57 -2.22 -6.85 -10.60
CA ALA A 57 -1.43 -7.28 -11.75
C ALA A 57 0.05 -7.47 -11.39
N ASP A 58 0.63 -6.52 -10.63
CA ASP A 58 2.02 -6.56 -10.20
C ASP A 58 2.28 -7.69 -9.20
N THR A 59 1.40 -7.90 -8.22
CA THR A 59 1.46 -9.04 -7.29
C THR A 59 1.45 -10.37 -8.04
N LYS A 60 0.60 -10.50 -9.08
CA LYS A 60 0.53 -11.70 -9.90
C LYS A 60 1.84 -11.91 -10.67
N LYS A 61 2.37 -10.86 -11.29
CA LYS A 61 3.63 -10.89 -12.03
C LYS A 61 4.82 -11.22 -11.12
N LEU A 62 4.84 -10.68 -9.91
CA LEU A 62 5.80 -11.00 -8.87
C LEU A 62 5.72 -12.50 -8.53
N LYS A 63 4.54 -13.02 -8.21
CA LYS A 63 4.34 -14.44 -7.91
C LYS A 63 4.83 -15.36 -9.03
N GLU A 64 4.48 -15.05 -10.27
CA GLU A 64 4.90 -15.83 -11.46
C GLU A 64 6.41 -15.75 -11.71
N SER A 65 7.10 -14.73 -11.19
CA SER A 65 8.55 -14.59 -11.30
C SER A 65 9.34 -15.31 -10.20
N ILE A 66 8.68 -15.76 -9.13
CA ILE A 66 9.30 -16.53 -8.05
C ILE A 66 9.29 -18.01 -8.43
N THR A 67 10.46 -18.55 -8.70
CA THR A 67 10.69 -19.95 -9.05
C THR A 67 11.08 -20.80 -7.84
N GLU A 68 11.73 -20.21 -6.84
CA GLU A 68 12.18 -20.91 -5.64
C GLU A 68 11.03 -21.22 -4.68
N SER A 69 10.81 -22.51 -4.41
CA SER A 69 9.66 -23.02 -3.63
C SER A 69 9.56 -22.42 -2.21
N GLN A 70 10.69 -22.24 -1.52
CA GLN A 70 10.70 -21.67 -0.17
C GLN A 70 10.28 -20.19 -0.17
N VAL A 71 10.78 -19.43 -1.14
CA VAL A 71 10.42 -18.02 -1.34
C VAL A 71 8.94 -17.91 -1.71
N LEU A 72 8.45 -18.78 -2.60
CA LEU A 72 7.04 -18.82 -2.99
C LEU A 72 6.12 -19.19 -1.82
N HIS A 73 6.50 -20.16 -0.99
CA HIS A 73 5.75 -20.55 0.19
C HIS A 73 5.65 -19.40 1.20
N ALA A 74 6.76 -18.70 1.46
CA ALA A 74 6.79 -17.52 2.32
C ALA A 74 5.90 -16.40 1.76
N PHE A 75 5.94 -16.18 0.45
CA PHE A 75 5.08 -15.21 -0.24
C PHE A 75 3.59 -15.55 -0.07
N THR A 76 3.17 -16.77 -0.42
CA THR A 76 1.77 -17.19 -0.32
C THR A 76 1.26 -17.14 1.13
N THR A 77 2.07 -17.54 2.11
CA THR A 77 1.65 -17.56 3.51
C THR A 77 1.41 -16.15 4.08
N LYS A 78 2.24 -15.17 3.69
CA LYS A 78 2.24 -13.82 4.26
C LYS A 78 1.45 -12.80 3.44
N VAL A 79 1.45 -12.97 2.12
CA VAL A 79 0.85 -12.02 1.18
C VAL A 79 -0.53 -12.48 0.74
N GLU A 80 -0.81 -13.79 0.58
CA GLU A 80 -2.11 -14.26 0.08
C GLU A 80 -3.12 -14.66 1.17
N LYS A 81 -2.66 -15.00 2.39
CA LYS A 81 -3.56 -15.45 3.47
C LYS A 81 -4.27 -14.27 4.13
N HIS A 82 -5.52 -14.03 3.74
CA HIS A 82 -6.20 -12.73 3.95
C HIS A 82 -7.32 -12.65 5.01
N SER A 83 -7.69 -13.75 5.68
CA SER A 83 -8.95 -13.78 6.44
C SER A 83 -9.03 -12.75 7.58
N HIS A 84 -7.98 -12.63 8.41
CA HIS A 84 -7.99 -11.73 9.58
C HIS A 84 -7.90 -10.25 9.20
N HIS A 85 -7.29 -9.95 8.05
CA HIS A 85 -7.10 -8.60 7.56
C HIS A 85 -8.42 -7.91 7.18
N ARG A 86 -9.43 -8.66 6.75
CA ARG A 86 -10.75 -8.10 6.41
C ARG A 86 -11.50 -7.57 7.62
N ILE A 87 -11.47 -8.32 8.73
CA ILE A 87 -12.15 -7.94 9.98
C ILE A 87 -11.52 -6.66 10.53
N ILE A 88 -10.19 -6.58 10.58
CA ILE A 88 -9.46 -5.39 11.04
C ILE A 88 -9.82 -4.17 10.19
N SER A 89 -9.83 -4.30 8.86
CA SER A 89 -10.23 -3.18 7.99
C SER A 89 -11.66 -2.73 8.25
N PHE A 90 -12.60 -3.65 8.42
CA PHE A 90 -13.99 -3.29 8.68
C PHE A 90 -14.14 -2.53 9.99
N VAL A 91 -13.47 -2.98 11.06
CA VAL A 91 -13.47 -2.29 12.37
C VAL A 91 -12.88 -0.90 12.26
N LEU A 92 -11.75 -0.74 11.55
CA LEU A 92 -11.11 0.57 11.36
C LEU A 92 -12.00 1.53 10.56
N VAL A 93 -12.65 1.06 9.51
CA VAL A 93 -13.57 1.88 8.70
C VAL A 93 -14.80 2.29 9.50
N ALA A 94 -15.42 1.34 10.21
CA ALA A 94 -16.58 1.61 11.04
C ALA A 94 -16.24 2.65 12.11
N PHE A 95 -15.12 2.47 12.82
CA PHE A 95 -14.63 3.45 13.79
C PHE A 95 -14.45 4.83 13.14
N PHE A 96 -13.75 4.91 12.02
CA PHE A 96 -13.47 6.18 11.34
C PHE A 96 -14.75 6.91 10.91
N ILE A 97 -15.68 6.22 10.24
CA ILE A 97 -16.93 6.83 9.78
C ILE A 97 -17.80 7.24 10.96
N SER A 98 -17.90 6.42 12.02
CA SER A 98 -18.60 6.80 13.24
C SER A 98 -18.00 8.05 13.88
N THR A 99 -16.67 8.20 13.91
CA THR A 99 -16.03 9.42 14.41
C THR A 99 -16.32 10.64 13.54
N MET A 100 -16.40 10.49 12.21
CA MET A 100 -16.75 11.60 11.31
C MET A 100 -18.14 12.16 11.58
N PHE A 101 -19.12 11.31 11.87
CA PHE A 101 -20.45 11.74 12.30
C PHE A 101 -20.42 12.37 13.70
N ALA A 102 -19.71 11.75 14.66
CA ALA A 102 -19.65 12.23 16.03
C ALA A 102 -18.97 13.60 16.17
N VAL A 103 -17.97 13.89 15.33
CA VAL A 103 -17.24 15.16 15.29
C VAL A 103 -18.01 16.23 14.50
N GLY A 104 -19.04 15.85 13.74
CA GLY A 104 -19.81 16.77 12.90
C GLY A 104 -19.16 17.08 11.54
N CYS A 105 -18.15 16.30 11.13
CA CYS A 105 -17.60 16.38 9.77
C CYS A 105 -18.55 15.78 8.73
N LEU A 106 -19.44 14.87 9.14
CA LEU A 106 -20.56 14.37 8.35
C LEU A 106 -21.86 14.71 9.06
N GLU A 107 -22.78 15.34 8.35
CA GLU A 107 -24.12 15.62 8.87
C GLU A 107 -24.97 14.34 8.85
N PRO A 108 -25.83 14.08 9.86
CA PRO A 108 -26.74 12.94 9.89
C PRO A 108 -27.96 13.15 8.96
N THR A 109 -27.73 13.66 7.74
CA THR A 109 -28.73 13.85 6.68
C THR A 109 -28.61 12.75 5.63
N LEU A 110 -29.58 12.61 4.72
CA LEU A 110 -29.49 11.64 3.63
C LEU A 110 -28.24 11.85 2.76
N THR A 111 -27.88 13.11 2.50
CA THR A 111 -26.68 13.48 1.74
C THR A 111 -25.39 13.16 2.51
N GLY A 112 -25.37 13.40 3.83
CA GLY A 112 -24.23 13.03 4.67
C GLY A 112 -24.07 11.52 4.86
N ILE A 113 -25.18 10.76 4.94
CA ILE A 113 -25.15 9.28 4.94
C ILE A 113 -24.59 8.75 3.62
N TYR A 114 -25.03 9.30 2.47
CA TYR A 114 -24.46 8.97 1.17
C TYR A 114 -22.95 9.23 1.11
N GLY A 115 -22.51 10.41 1.57
CA GLY A 115 -21.09 10.77 1.64
C GLY A 115 -20.30 9.84 2.55
N GLY A 116 -20.87 9.48 3.70
CA GLY A 116 -20.31 8.52 4.65
C GLY A 116 -20.16 7.12 4.07
N ILE A 117 -21.17 6.61 3.35
CA ILE A 117 -21.10 5.30 2.67
C ILE A 117 -20.03 5.31 1.59
N LEU A 118 -20.00 6.35 0.75
CA LEU A 118 -19.02 6.48 -0.32
C LEU A 118 -17.59 6.57 0.26
N GLY A 119 -17.40 7.39 1.30
CA GLY A 119 -16.16 7.50 2.04
C GLY A 119 -15.76 6.18 2.71
N ALA A 120 -16.70 5.41 3.25
CA ALA A 120 -16.44 4.11 3.86
C ALA A 120 -15.88 3.11 2.85
N VAL A 121 -16.45 3.07 1.64
CA VAL A 121 -15.99 2.20 0.56
C VAL A 121 -14.57 2.56 0.14
N ILE A 122 -14.32 3.85 -0.09
CA ILE A 122 -13.00 4.41 -0.46
C ILE A 122 -11.97 4.06 0.63
N PHE A 123 -12.26 4.40 1.88
CA PHE A 123 -11.35 4.14 3.00
C PHE A 123 -11.09 2.64 3.23
N TYR A 124 -12.10 1.79 3.03
CA TYR A 124 -11.93 0.35 3.09
C TYR A 124 -10.93 -0.16 2.05
N ILE A 125 -11.04 0.31 0.80
CA ILE A 125 -10.13 -0.05 -0.28
C ILE A 125 -8.70 0.42 0.05
N GLY A 126 -8.55 1.67 0.52
CA GLY A 126 -7.27 2.23 0.96
C GLY A 126 -6.61 1.40 2.08
N ILE A 127 -7.36 1.01 3.12
CA ILE A 127 -6.83 0.17 4.21
C ILE A 127 -6.42 -1.22 3.69
N GLN A 128 -7.18 -1.82 2.78
CA GLN A 128 -6.80 -3.12 2.19
C GLN A 128 -5.47 -3.02 1.42
N ALA A 129 -5.26 -1.94 0.66
CA ALA A 129 -4.00 -1.67 -0.01
C ALA A 129 -2.84 -1.51 1.00
N TYR A 130 -3.08 -0.77 2.10
CA TYR A 130 -2.10 -0.58 3.17
C TYR A 130 -1.69 -1.88 3.84
N ILE A 131 -2.66 -2.75 4.16
CA ILE A 131 -2.37 -4.06 4.73
C ILE A 131 -1.56 -4.93 3.75
N HIS A 132 -1.92 -4.92 2.46
CA HIS A 132 -1.16 -5.65 1.43
C HIS A 132 0.30 -5.18 1.38
N TYR A 133 0.54 -3.87 1.44
CA TYR A 133 1.89 -3.31 1.54
C TYR A 133 2.64 -3.81 2.77
N LEU A 134 2.00 -3.81 3.96
CA LEU A 134 2.62 -4.34 5.18
C LEU A 134 2.95 -5.83 5.07
N SER A 135 2.09 -6.62 4.41
CA SER A 135 2.35 -8.03 4.11
C SER A 135 3.58 -8.21 3.20
N LEU A 136 3.71 -7.40 2.15
CA LEU A 136 4.90 -7.40 1.28
C LEU A 136 6.15 -7.01 2.06
N LEU A 137 6.05 -6.03 2.96
CA LEU A 137 7.17 -5.57 3.78
C LEU A 137 7.62 -6.67 4.76
N HIS A 138 6.67 -7.33 5.42
CA HIS A 138 6.94 -8.47 6.30
C HIS A 138 7.59 -9.61 5.51
N PHE A 139 7.04 -9.94 4.33
CA PHE A 139 7.65 -10.91 3.42
C PHE A 139 9.10 -10.53 3.09
N SER A 140 9.34 -9.29 2.66
CA SER A 140 10.68 -8.81 2.31
C SER A 140 11.66 -8.84 3.48
N SER A 141 11.23 -8.52 4.70
CA SER A 141 12.09 -8.55 5.88
C SER A 141 12.52 -9.97 6.24
N ASP A 142 11.64 -10.94 6.04
CA ASP A 142 11.89 -12.34 6.40
C ASP A 142 12.73 -13.09 5.38
N LEU A 143 12.89 -12.57 4.16
CA LEU A 143 13.78 -13.13 3.15
C LEU A 143 15.23 -13.27 3.65
N LYS A 144 15.66 -12.43 4.60
CA LYS A 144 17.01 -12.54 5.20
C LYS A 144 17.25 -13.87 5.93
N ASN A 145 16.18 -14.55 6.33
CA ASN A 145 16.21 -15.82 7.07
C ASN A 145 15.98 -17.04 6.15
N ILE A 146 15.79 -16.83 4.85
CA ILE A 146 15.51 -17.88 3.88
C ILE A 146 16.74 -18.04 2.99
N PRO A 147 17.30 -19.25 2.81
CA PRO A 147 18.36 -19.47 1.85
C PRO A 147 17.81 -19.25 0.43
N ILE A 148 18.43 -18.34 -0.31
CA ILE A 148 18.04 -18.01 -1.69
C ILE A 148 19.10 -18.58 -2.63
N ASN A 149 18.71 -19.56 -3.43
CA ASN A 149 19.59 -20.23 -4.38
C ASN A 149 19.30 -19.82 -5.82
N ASP A 150 18.05 -19.45 -6.13
CA ASP A 150 17.66 -19.05 -7.48
C ASP A 150 17.69 -17.52 -7.62
N TYR A 151 18.89 -17.02 -7.90
CA TYR A 151 19.15 -15.61 -8.13
C TYR A 151 20.21 -15.42 -9.22
N SER A 152 20.31 -14.19 -9.74
CA SER A 152 21.38 -13.87 -10.70
C SER A 152 22.74 -13.88 -10.00
N PHE A 153 23.49 -14.97 -10.16
CA PHE A 153 24.72 -15.22 -9.42
C PHE A 153 25.75 -14.09 -9.54
N TYR A 154 25.96 -13.56 -10.75
CA TYR A 154 26.94 -12.49 -10.98
C TYR A 154 26.38 -11.09 -10.73
N TYR A 155 25.05 -10.91 -10.78
CA TYR A 155 24.39 -9.63 -10.59
C TYR A 155 23.16 -9.77 -9.69
N PRO A 156 23.32 -10.03 -8.37
CA PRO A 156 22.20 -10.40 -7.50
C PRO A 156 21.05 -9.39 -7.48
N ALA A 157 21.34 -8.08 -7.59
CA ALA A 157 20.34 -7.01 -7.70
C ALA A 157 19.45 -7.11 -8.95
N LEU A 158 19.92 -7.78 -10.01
CA LEU A 158 19.18 -7.96 -11.27
C LEU A 158 18.23 -9.16 -11.26
N THR A 159 18.13 -9.87 -10.14
CA THR A 159 17.21 -11.00 -9.98
C THR A 159 15.77 -10.56 -10.23
N LYS A 160 15.10 -11.22 -11.19
CA LYS A 160 13.81 -10.78 -11.76
C LYS A 160 12.76 -10.50 -10.68
N TRP A 161 12.52 -11.46 -9.78
CA TRP A 161 11.49 -11.33 -8.75
C TRP A 161 11.83 -10.24 -7.72
N MET A 162 13.10 -10.03 -7.39
CA MET A 162 13.52 -8.94 -6.49
C MET A 162 13.24 -7.56 -7.10
N ARG A 163 13.41 -7.43 -8.42
CA ARG A 163 13.07 -6.21 -9.16
C ARG A 163 11.58 -5.97 -9.25
N GLU A 164 10.79 -7.01 -9.54
CA GLU A 164 9.33 -6.89 -9.56
C GLU A 164 8.79 -6.51 -8.17
N LEU A 165 9.36 -7.08 -7.09
CA LEU A 165 9.04 -6.69 -5.71
C LEU A 165 9.40 -5.22 -5.43
N SER A 166 10.59 -4.76 -5.86
CA SER A 166 11.01 -3.35 -5.72
C SER A 166 10.06 -2.39 -6.44
N LYS A 167 9.64 -2.74 -7.66
CA LYS A 167 8.69 -1.96 -8.47
C LYS A 167 7.32 -1.88 -7.83
N GLU A 168 6.79 -3.01 -7.33
CA GLU A 168 5.49 -3.05 -6.66
C GLU A 168 5.51 -2.15 -5.41
N PHE A 169 6.57 -2.19 -4.61
CA PHE A 169 6.73 -1.26 -3.49
C PHE A 169 6.74 0.21 -3.91
N GLN A 170 7.55 0.57 -4.91
CA GLN A 170 7.65 1.96 -5.39
C GLN A 170 6.31 2.48 -5.92
N PHE A 171 5.56 1.62 -6.61
CA PHE A 171 4.23 1.94 -7.12
C PHE A 171 3.27 2.24 -5.96
N ILE A 172 3.20 1.34 -4.97
CA ILE A 172 2.29 1.50 -3.83
C ILE A 172 2.65 2.76 -3.02
N GLU A 173 3.93 2.97 -2.73
CA GLU A 173 4.41 4.13 -1.95
C GLU A 173 4.02 5.46 -2.59
N LYS A 174 4.24 5.59 -3.90
CA LYS A 174 3.85 6.80 -4.65
C LYS A 174 2.36 7.10 -4.52
N TRP A 175 1.52 6.06 -4.60
CA TRP A 175 0.07 6.23 -4.52
C TRP A 175 -0.44 6.43 -3.11
N PHE A 176 0.21 5.88 -2.07
CA PHE A 176 -0.11 6.21 -0.68
C PHE A 176 0.10 7.68 -0.36
N VAL A 177 1.15 8.30 -0.90
CA VAL A 177 1.36 9.75 -0.74
C VAL A 177 0.24 10.54 -1.43
N ALA A 178 -0.08 10.20 -2.68
CA ALA A 178 -1.11 10.89 -3.44
C ALA A 178 -2.52 10.74 -2.81
N LEU A 179 -2.91 9.51 -2.45
CA LEU A 179 -4.19 9.23 -1.79
C LEU A 179 -4.24 9.84 -0.40
N GLY A 180 -3.17 9.72 0.39
CA GLY A 180 -3.07 10.31 1.72
C GLY A 180 -3.29 11.83 1.69
N PHE A 181 -2.72 12.53 0.70
CA PHE A 181 -2.97 13.95 0.49
C PHE A 181 -4.44 14.26 0.20
N LEU A 182 -5.10 13.46 -0.65
CA LEU A 182 -6.53 13.62 -0.94
C LEU A 182 -7.39 13.38 0.31
N TYR A 183 -7.08 12.37 1.12
CA TYR A 183 -7.74 12.09 2.40
C TYR A 183 -7.59 13.25 3.39
N ILE A 184 -6.38 13.79 3.54
CA ILE A 184 -6.14 14.96 4.40
C ILE A 184 -6.92 16.17 3.89
N THR A 185 -6.93 16.40 2.57
CA THR A 185 -7.60 17.56 1.97
C THR A 185 -9.12 17.48 2.18
N ILE A 186 -9.75 16.34 1.90
CA ILE A 186 -11.20 16.19 2.08
C ILE A 186 -11.59 16.27 3.56
N TYR A 187 -10.75 15.74 4.46
CA TYR A 187 -10.99 15.88 5.89
C TYR A 187 -10.88 17.36 6.31
N ALA A 188 -9.82 18.06 5.88
CA ALA A 188 -9.56 19.45 6.25
C ALA A 188 -10.68 20.40 5.82
N ILE A 189 -11.24 20.19 4.62
CA ILE A 189 -12.36 20.99 4.09
C ILE A 189 -13.65 20.77 4.90
N ASN A 190 -13.84 19.56 5.43
CA ASN A 190 -15.05 19.19 6.19
C ASN A 190 -14.91 19.37 7.71
N ILE A 191 -13.87 20.05 8.19
CA ILE A 191 -13.79 20.41 9.60
C ILE A 191 -14.88 21.44 9.90
N PRO A 192 -15.80 21.16 10.83
CA PRO A 192 -16.86 22.10 11.13
C PRO A 192 -16.29 23.35 11.84
N GLN A 193 -16.59 24.53 11.30
CA GLN A 193 -16.11 25.80 11.84
C GLN A 193 -16.90 26.18 13.10
N GLY A 194 -16.20 26.40 14.22
CA GLY A 194 -16.80 26.85 15.48
C GLY A 194 -17.41 25.76 16.38
N THR A 195 -17.34 24.48 15.98
CA THR A 195 -17.96 23.35 16.72
C THR A 195 -16.95 22.47 17.47
N LEU A 196 -15.66 22.66 17.21
CA LEU A 196 -14.59 22.03 17.99
C LEU A 196 -14.48 22.76 19.34
N THR A 197 -15.22 22.30 20.34
CA THR A 197 -15.05 22.76 21.72
C THR A 197 -13.60 22.52 22.15
N THR A 198 -12.99 23.49 22.83
CA THR A 198 -11.59 23.43 23.29
C THR A 198 -11.35 22.41 24.41
N THR A 199 -12.39 21.71 24.84
CA THR A 199 -12.39 20.59 25.80
C THR A 199 -13.53 19.61 25.47
N GLY A 200 -13.35 18.32 25.77
CA GLY A 200 -14.41 17.30 25.73
C GLY A 200 -14.17 16.09 24.81
N LEU A 201 -15.13 15.16 24.78
CA LEU A 201 -15.07 13.92 24.00
C LEU A 201 -14.87 14.18 22.49
N THR A 202 -15.54 15.20 21.95
CA THR A 202 -15.49 15.57 20.53
C THR A 202 -14.08 15.99 20.10
N GLN A 203 -13.37 16.75 20.93
CA GLN A 203 -11.98 17.15 20.68
C GLN A 203 -11.03 15.95 20.76
N ASN A 204 -11.21 15.06 21.74
CA ASN A 204 -10.39 13.85 21.87
C ASN A 204 -10.58 12.92 20.66
N LEU A 205 -11.82 12.76 20.16
CA LEU A 205 -12.11 11.98 18.96
C LEU A 205 -11.55 12.64 17.69
N PHE A 206 -11.64 13.97 17.58
CA PHE A 206 -11.02 14.73 16.50
C PHE A 206 -9.49 14.59 16.51
N LEU A 207 -8.83 14.81 17.65
CA LEU A 207 -7.39 14.63 17.79
C LEU A 207 -6.97 13.18 17.50
N THR A 208 -7.72 12.19 17.99
CA THR A 208 -7.41 10.78 17.74
C THR A 208 -7.52 10.42 16.26
N SER A 209 -8.55 10.90 15.57
CA SER A 209 -8.73 10.67 14.13
C SER A 209 -7.69 11.42 13.30
N TRP A 210 -7.34 12.66 13.64
CA TRP A 210 -6.26 13.42 13.00
C TRP A 210 -4.88 12.83 13.24
N ILE A 211 -4.55 12.47 14.48
CA ILE A 211 -3.30 11.79 14.80
C ILE A 211 -3.23 10.46 14.03
N GLY A 212 -4.35 9.72 13.94
CA GLY A 212 -4.44 8.51 13.14
C GLY A 212 -4.08 8.75 11.67
N ILE A 213 -4.70 9.74 11.01
CA ILE A 213 -4.40 10.11 9.61
C ILE A 213 -2.95 10.57 9.48
N PHE A 214 -2.49 11.45 10.36
CA PHE A 214 -1.14 12.03 10.29
C PHE A 214 -0.05 10.97 10.51
N VAL A 215 -0.23 10.09 11.50
CA VAL A 215 0.72 9.00 11.78
C VAL A 215 0.73 7.99 10.63
N LEU A 216 -0.44 7.57 10.14
CA LEU A 216 -0.55 6.54 9.10
C LEU A 216 -0.11 7.02 7.71
N PHE A 217 -0.35 8.29 7.35
CA PHE A 217 -0.07 8.79 6.01
C PHE A 217 1.20 9.64 5.90
N ILE A 218 1.61 10.35 6.95
CA ILE A 218 2.78 11.26 6.89
C ILE A 218 4.00 10.64 7.58
N LEU A 219 3.87 10.11 8.79
CA LEU A 219 5.03 9.58 9.54
C LEU A 219 5.37 8.13 9.19
N ALA A 220 4.37 7.30 8.86
CA ALA A 220 4.61 5.91 8.51
C ALA A 220 5.36 5.79 7.18
N VAL A 221 5.08 6.64 6.18
CA VAL A 221 5.66 6.50 4.84
C VAL A 221 7.20 6.58 4.84
N PRO A 222 7.87 7.58 5.44
CA PRO A 222 9.33 7.63 5.53
C PRO A 222 9.94 6.44 6.31
N PHE A 223 9.28 6.03 7.39
CA PHE A 223 9.74 4.91 8.22
C PHE A 223 9.66 3.57 7.47
N LEU A 224 8.51 3.31 6.84
CA LEU A 224 8.27 2.11 6.02
C LEU A 224 9.20 2.06 4.82
N PHE A 225 9.45 3.20 4.16
CA PHE A 225 10.42 3.30 3.07
C PHE A 225 11.82 2.84 3.51
N ASN A 226 12.25 3.26 4.72
CA ASN A 226 13.55 2.89 5.26
C ASN A 226 13.62 1.39 5.59
N ILE A 227 12.58 0.82 6.21
CA ILE A 227 12.50 -0.62 6.49
C ILE A 227 12.57 -1.43 5.20
N ARG A 228 11.82 -1.02 4.18
CA ARG A 228 11.82 -1.68 2.86
C ARG A 228 13.22 -1.63 2.25
N LYS A 229 13.83 -0.44 2.21
CA LYS A 229 15.16 -0.23 1.62
C LYS A 229 16.19 -1.13 2.30
N ASN A 230 16.18 -1.19 3.62
CA ASN A 230 17.09 -2.03 4.40
C ASN A 230 16.82 -3.51 4.19
N SER A 231 15.56 -3.93 4.14
CA SER A 231 15.19 -5.34 3.91
C SER A 231 15.69 -5.83 2.55
N LEU A 232 15.36 -5.14 1.46
CA LEU A 232 15.81 -5.53 0.12
C LEU A 232 17.33 -5.45 -0.05
N LYS A 233 17.98 -4.43 0.52
CA LYS A 233 19.44 -4.33 0.54
C LYS A 233 20.08 -5.54 1.24
N THR A 234 19.54 -5.93 2.39
CA THR A 234 20.05 -7.07 3.16
C THR A 234 19.96 -8.36 2.36
N VAL A 235 18.85 -8.57 1.65
CA VAL A 235 18.66 -9.74 0.77
C VAL A 235 19.69 -9.77 -0.35
N VAL A 236 19.86 -8.66 -1.09
CA VAL A 236 20.84 -8.57 -2.18
C VAL A 236 22.26 -8.76 -1.68
N CYS A 237 22.62 -8.14 -0.55
CA CYS A 237 23.93 -8.33 0.07
C CYS A 237 24.15 -9.78 0.53
N GLY A 238 23.13 -10.46 1.04
CA GLY A 238 23.20 -11.88 1.40
C GLY A 238 23.47 -12.77 0.19
N CYS A 239 22.75 -12.58 -0.91
CA CYS A 239 22.99 -13.29 -2.17
C CYS A 239 24.39 -13.00 -2.72
N LYS A 240 24.83 -11.74 -2.67
CA LYS A 240 26.18 -11.35 -3.10
C LYS A 240 27.29 -11.99 -2.27
N ALA A 241 27.13 -12.06 -0.95
CA ALA A 241 28.05 -12.75 -0.07
C ALA A 241 28.10 -14.26 -0.40
N ASN A 242 26.96 -14.89 -0.69
CA ASN A 242 26.90 -16.28 -1.11
C ASN A 242 27.66 -16.50 -2.45
N SER A 243 27.48 -15.64 -3.45
CA SER A 243 28.23 -15.72 -4.70
C SER A 243 29.73 -15.64 -4.49
N ILE A 244 30.19 -14.67 -3.69
CA ILE A 244 31.60 -14.47 -3.38
C ILE A 244 32.16 -15.70 -2.68
N HIS A 245 31.47 -16.20 -1.65
CA HIS A 245 31.90 -17.38 -0.90
C HIS A 245 32.05 -18.62 -1.78
N GLN A 246 31.12 -18.84 -2.72
CA GLN A 246 31.22 -19.94 -3.69
C GLN A 246 32.39 -19.77 -4.65
N LEU A 247 32.71 -18.55 -5.08
CA LEU A 247 33.87 -18.26 -5.92
C LEU A 247 35.19 -18.40 -5.15
N GLU A 248 35.25 -17.97 -3.90
CA GLU A 248 36.42 -18.12 -3.00
C GLU A 248 36.72 -19.60 -2.73
N THR A 249 35.68 -20.40 -2.52
CA THR A 249 35.81 -21.86 -2.36
C THR A 249 36.43 -22.50 -3.61
N LYS A 250 35.99 -22.09 -4.80
CA LYS A 250 36.55 -22.56 -6.08
C LYS A 250 37.99 -22.10 -6.30
N LEU A 251 38.29 -20.84 -5.97
CA LEU A 251 39.65 -20.29 -6.06
C LEU A 251 40.63 -21.04 -5.14
N THR A 252 40.19 -21.41 -3.93
CA THR A 252 41.02 -22.16 -2.98
C THR A 252 41.27 -23.59 -3.44
N ALA A 253 40.26 -24.22 -4.06
CA ALA A 253 40.38 -25.58 -4.59
C ALA A 253 41.21 -25.66 -5.88
N ALA A 254 41.10 -24.66 -6.75
CA ALA A 254 41.83 -24.57 -8.01
C ALA A 254 42.18 -23.09 -8.30
N PRO A 255 43.40 -22.64 -7.94
CA PRO A 255 43.83 -21.26 -8.14
C PRO A 255 43.78 -20.83 -9.61
N ASP A 256 42.94 -19.83 -9.91
CA ASP A 256 42.76 -19.24 -11.25
C ASP A 256 42.39 -17.75 -11.08
N ASP A 257 43.16 -16.87 -11.72
CA ASP A 257 42.98 -15.41 -11.68
C ASP A 257 41.59 -14.96 -12.14
N ARG A 258 40.91 -15.78 -12.97
CA ARG A 258 39.54 -15.52 -13.38
C ARG A 258 38.57 -15.48 -12.20
N TYR A 259 38.76 -16.33 -11.18
CA TYR A 259 37.90 -16.31 -10.00
C TYR A 259 38.12 -15.05 -9.16
N ALA A 260 39.37 -14.59 -9.02
CA ALA A 260 39.67 -13.32 -8.35
C ALA A 260 39.04 -12.12 -9.08
N PHE A 261 39.08 -12.10 -10.41
CA PHE A 261 38.38 -11.09 -11.21
C PHE A 261 36.86 -11.15 -11.01
N LEU A 262 36.26 -12.34 -11.03
CA LEU A 262 34.81 -12.52 -10.81
C LEU A 262 34.37 -12.08 -9.41
N ILE A 263 35.14 -12.39 -8.37
CA ILE A 263 34.89 -11.92 -7.00
C ILE A 263 34.86 -10.39 -6.97
N LYS A 264 35.88 -9.74 -7.56
CA LYS A 264 35.92 -8.27 -7.65
C LYS A 264 34.72 -7.72 -8.41
N SER A 265 34.36 -8.33 -9.54
CA SER A 265 33.20 -7.93 -10.35
C SER A 265 31.90 -8.00 -9.54
N VAL A 266 31.61 -9.16 -8.92
CA VAL A 266 30.43 -9.35 -8.06
C VAL A 266 30.44 -8.36 -6.90
N SER A 267 31.58 -8.14 -6.25
CA SER A 267 31.71 -7.17 -5.15
C SER A 267 31.38 -5.73 -5.54
N SER A 268 31.53 -5.38 -6.82
CA SER A 268 31.27 -4.05 -7.36
C SER A 268 29.82 -3.85 -7.82
N THR A 269 29.01 -4.91 -7.93
CA THR A 269 27.62 -4.78 -8.39
C THR A 269 26.74 -4.09 -7.36
N GLU A 270 25.61 -3.56 -7.82
CA GLU A 270 24.62 -2.86 -7.01
C GLU A 270 24.14 -3.69 -5.81
N ASN A 271 23.83 -2.97 -4.71
CA ASN A 271 23.36 -3.56 -3.46
C ASN A 271 21.84 -3.43 -3.28
N TYR A 272 21.11 -3.00 -4.32
CA TYR A 272 19.68 -2.77 -4.25
C TYR A 272 19.04 -3.06 -5.61
N PRO A 273 17.88 -3.73 -5.66
CA PRO A 273 17.20 -4.02 -6.92
C PRO A 273 16.53 -2.75 -7.48
N LEU A 274 16.97 -2.31 -8.65
CA LEU A 274 16.40 -1.20 -9.42
C LEU A 274 15.12 -1.59 -10.19
#